data_AF-A0A0T2YGA3-F1
#
_entry.id   AF-A0A0T2YGA3-F1
#
_cell.length_a   1.000
_cell.length_b   1.000
_cell.length_c   1.000
_cell.angle_alpha   90.00
_cell.angle_beta   90.00
_cell.angle_gamma   90.00
#
_symmetry.space_group_name_H-M   'P 1'
#
loop_
_entity.id
_entity.type
_entity.pdbx_description
1 polymer ?
#
loop_
_entity_poly.entity_id
_entity_poly.type
_entity_poly.pdbx_seq_one_letter_code
_entity_poly.pdbx_strand_id
1 'polypeptide(L)'
;MKLPTTLPAWQELQTLAGNPTPHLRELLADPHRAQRMSATAAGITLDTSRQRLTPAIQHALLELAEQSDVAAQRDAMFRGDTINTTEDRPVLHVALRGDPLHAGPWGNAVQGDVHRELARVCEFAQALTAGAVLGFSGEAITDVVNIGIGGSDLGPRMAIDWPPPPCPASACTASPTRTPGLCGACCAGSMPDAPSSWSPARLSPPRKR
;
A
#
# COMPACT_ATOMS: atom_id res chain seq x y z
N MET A 1 26.83 1.44 -9.80
CA MET A 1 26.02 0.31 -9.32
C MET A 1 26.55 -0.96 -9.98
N LYS A 2 26.84 -2.02 -9.22
CA LYS A 2 27.22 -3.31 -9.84
C LYS A 2 25.97 -3.91 -10.49
N LEU A 3 26.10 -4.42 -11.70
CA LEU A 3 24.99 -5.12 -12.34
C LEU A 3 24.73 -6.44 -11.58
N PRO A 4 23.48 -6.78 -11.21
CA PRO A 4 23.19 -8.02 -10.49
C PRO A 4 23.76 -9.25 -11.20
N THR A 5 23.79 -9.22 -12.54
CA THR A 5 24.31 -10.30 -13.39
C THR A 5 25.79 -10.62 -13.19
N THR A 6 26.56 -9.71 -12.59
CA THR A 6 28.00 -9.87 -12.32
C THR A 6 28.29 -10.40 -10.91
N LEU A 7 27.27 -10.54 -10.06
CA LEU A 7 27.43 -10.95 -8.67
C LEU A 7 27.63 -12.48 -8.55
N PRO A 8 28.42 -12.95 -7.57
CA PRO A 8 28.58 -14.39 -7.31
C PRO A 8 27.26 -15.14 -7.13
N ALA A 9 26.32 -14.60 -6.36
CA ALA A 9 25.00 -15.22 -6.15
C ALA A 9 24.21 -15.40 -7.46
N TRP A 10 24.41 -14.51 -8.44
CA TRP A 10 23.79 -14.63 -9.76
C TRP A 10 24.39 -15.77 -10.58
N GLN A 11 25.71 -16.00 -10.48
CA GLN A 11 26.36 -17.14 -11.13
C GLN A 11 25.92 -18.48 -10.52
N GLU A 12 25.74 -18.51 -9.20
CA GLU A 12 25.17 -19.65 -8.50
C GLU A 12 23.74 -19.94 -8.96
N LEU A 13 22.87 -18.93 -9.03
CA LEU A 13 21.51 -19.07 -9.54
C LEU A 13 21.48 -19.58 -10.99
N GLN A 14 22.38 -19.12 -11.85
CA GLN A 14 22.51 -19.65 -13.22
C GLN A 14 22.89 -21.13 -13.22
N THR A 15 23.81 -21.54 -12.34
CA THR A 15 24.22 -22.94 -12.20
C THR A 15 23.06 -23.80 -11.71
N LEU A 16 22.32 -23.33 -10.70
CA LEU A 16 21.11 -23.99 -10.20
C LEU A 16 20.01 -24.08 -11.27
N ALA A 17 19.83 -23.04 -12.08
CA ALA A 17 18.87 -23.02 -13.18
C ALA A 17 19.23 -23.99 -14.32
N GLY A 18 20.52 -24.27 -14.53
CA GLY A 18 20.99 -25.27 -15.48
C GLY A 18 20.75 -26.71 -15.05
N ASN A 19 20.46 -26.95 -13.77
CA ASN A 19 20.18 -28.27 -13.22
C ASN A 19 18.68 -28.58 -13.22
N PRO A 20 18.28 -29.86 -13.40
CA PRO A 20 16.88 -30.25 -13.26
C PRO A 20 16.34 -29.91 -11.86
N THR A 21 15.33 -29.05 -11.81
CA THR A 21 14.61 -28.75 -10.56
C THR A 21 13.48 -29.78 -10.38
N PRO A 22 13.30 -30.36 -9.18
CA PRO A 22 12.22 -31.30 -8.89
C PRO A 22 10.84 -30.79 -9.33
N HIS A 23 9.93 -31.71 -9.66
CA HIS A 23 8.56 -31.35 -9.99
C HIS A 23 7.85 -30.78 -8.74
N LEU A 24 6.93 -29.82 -8.92
CA LEU A 24 6.26 -29.18 -7.78
C LEU A 24 5.55 -30.19 -6.86
N ARG A 25 4.96 -31.26 -7.43
CA ARG A 25 4.34 -32.34 -6.65
C ARG A 25 5.32 -33.04 -5.71
N GLU A 26 6.57 -33.22 -6.14
CA GLU A 26 7.61 -33.85 -5.30
C GLU A 26 8.00 -32.92 -4.16
N LEU A 27 8.14 -31.62 -4.45
CA LEU A 27 8.42 -30.61 -3.42
C LEU A 27 7.28 -30.52 -2.40
N LEU A 28 6.02 -30.60 -2.85
CA LEU A 28 4.84 -30.58 -1.98
C LEU A 28 4.62 -31.87 -1.18
N ALA A 29 5.38 -32.94 -1.45
CA ALA A 29 5.33 -34.16 -0.64
C ALA A 29 5.95 -33.96 0.75
N ASP A 30 6.77 -32.93 0.94
CA ASP A 30 7.27 -32.53 2.26
C ASP A 30 6.15 -31.85 3.08
N PRO A 31 5.67 -32.47 4.18
CA PRO A 31 4.57 -31.95 4.97
C PRO A 31 4.91 -30.64 5.71
N HIS A 32 6.20 -30.35 5.91
CA HIS A 32 6.66 -29.14 6.61
C HIS A 32 6.98 -27.99 5.66
N ARG A 33 6.87 -28.18 4.34
CA ARG A 33 7.23 -27.14 3.36
C ARG A 33 6.41 -25.88 3.49
N ALA A 34 5.09 -26.01 3.63
CA ALA A 34 4.18 -24.87 3.78
C ALA A 34 4.55 -24.01 4.99
N GLN A 35 4.87 -24.64 6.13
CA GLN A 35 5.28 -23.95 7.34
C GLN A 35 6.60 -23.20 7.16
N ARG A 36 7.60 -23.80 6.48
CA ARG A 36 8.91 -23.17 6.25
C ARG A 36 8.90 -22.06 5.20
N MET A 37 7.93 -22.09 4.28
CA MET A 37 7.83 -21.18 3.13
C MET A 37 6.68 -20.18 3.24
N SER A 38 6.10 -20.07 4.43
CA SER A 38 5.10 -19.05 4.75
C SER A 38 5.70 -17.99 5.65
N ALA A 39 5.34 -16.73 5.39
CA ALA A 39 5.65 -15.60 6.26
C ALA A 39 4.36 -14.83 6.56
N THR A 40 4.18 -14.44 7.81
CA THR A 40 3.02 -13.65 8.25
C THR A 40 3.52 -12.35 8.89
N ALA A 41 3.02 -11.23 8.41
CA ALA A 41 3.29 -9.89 8.95
C ALA A 41 2.12 -8.95 8.63
N ALA A 42 1.81 -8.02 9.53
CA ALA A 42 0.77 -7.00 9.34
C ALA A 42 -0.60 -7.56 8.89
N GLY A 43 -1.00 -8.73 9.41
CA GLY A 43 -2.26 -9.40 9.06
C GLY A 43 -2.29 -10.04 7.67
N ILE A 44 -1.16 -10.04 6.95
CA ILE A 44 -1.00 -10.68 5.64
C ILE A 44 -0.14 -11.94 5.80
N THR A 45 -0.59 -13.04 5.19
CA THR A 45 0.19 -14.28 5.08
C THR A 45 0.59 -14.49 3.63
N LEU A 46 1.89 -14.56 3.38
CA LEU A 46 2.48 -14.93 2.10
C LEU A 46 2.89 -16.41 2.14
N ASP A 47 2.25 -17.25 1.34
CA ASP A 47 2.63 -18.66 1.16
C ASP A 47 3.35 -18.86 -0.18
N THR A 48 4.66 -19.14 -0.12
CA THR A 48 5.51 -19.40 -1.29
C THR A 48 5.74 -20.89 -1.55
N SER A 49 5.09 -21.80 -0.81
CA SER A 49 5.33 -23.24 -0.88
C SER A 49 5.03 -23.86 -2.25
N ARG A 50 4.11 -23.24 -3.01
CA ARG A 50 3.72 -23.65 -4.37
C ARG A 50 4.66 -23.12 -5.47
N GLN A 51 5.78 -22.52 -5.10
CA GLN A 51 6.85 -22.18 -6.03
C GLN A 51 7.86 -23.33 -6.15
N ARG A 52 8.49 -23.46 -7.34
CA ARG A 52 9.55 -24.46 -7.59
C ARG A 52 10.90 -24.03 -7.01
N LEU A 53 10.93 -23.81 -5.70
CA LEU A 53 12.10 -23.37 -4.96
C LEU A 53 12.61 -24.53 -4.08
N THR A 54 13.86 -24.94 -4.29
CA THR A 54 14.57 -25.77 -3.32
C THR A 54 15.20 -24.88 -2.24
N PRO A 55 15.61 -25.42 -1.09
CA PRO A 55 16.34 -24.64 -0.09
C PRO A 55 17.59 -23.95 -0.65
N ALA A 56 18.31 -24.60 -1.56
CA ALA A 56 19.47 -24.03 -2.23
C ALA A 56 19.10 -22.82 -3.11
N ILE A 57 18.03 -22.92 -3.91
CA ILE A 57 17.55 -21.80 -4.74
C ILE A 57 17.08 -20.64 -3.86
N GLN A 58 16.33 -20.94 -2.79
CA GLN A 58 15.86 -19.91 -1.87
C GLN A 58 17.03 -19.18 -1.19
N HIS A 59 18.04 -19.91 -0.74
CA HIS A 59 19.25 -19.31 -0.16
C HIS A 59 19.97 -18.41 -1.18
N ALA A 60 20.21 -18.91 -2.40
CA ALA A 60 20.90 -18.13 -3.44
C ALA A 60 20.12 -16.87 -3.87
N LEU A 61 18.78 -16.90 -3.82
CA LEU A 61 17.94 -15.70 -4.06
C LEU A 61 18.10 -14.65 -2.95
N LEU A 62 18.22 -15.08 -1.69
CA LEU A 62 18.45 -14.18 -0.56
C LEU A 62 19.86 -13.59 -0.61
N GLU A 63 20.87 -14.42 -0.90
CA GLU A 63 22.26 -13.98 -1.13
C GLU A 63 22.33 -12.95 -2.26
N LEU A 64 21.58 -13.14 -3.34
CA LEU A 64 21.52 -12.15 -4.42
C LEU A 64 20.94 -10.81 -3.94
N ALA A 65 19.89 -10.83 -3.10
CA ALA A 65 19.30 -9.62 -2.55
C ALA A 65 20.27 -8.89 -1.60
N GLU A 66 21.02 -9.65 -0.80
CA GLU A 66 22.08 -9.11 0.08
C GLU A 66 23.22 -8.49 -0.74
N GLN A 67 23.78 -9.22 -1.70
CA GLN A 67 24.87 -8.74 -2.56
C GLN A 67 24.44 -7.59 -3.50
N SER A 68 23.14 -7.42 -3.72
CA SER A 68 22.56 -6.30 -4.48
C SER A 68 22.17 -5.12 -3.60
N ASP A 69 22.49 -5.14 -2.30
CA ASP A 69 22.24 -4.06 -1.35
C ASP A 69 20.74 -3.67 -1.23
N VAL A 70 19.82 -4.61 -1.43
CA VAL A 70 18.36 -4.31 -1.45
C VAL A 70 17.90 -3.66 -0.15
N ALA A 71 18.38 -4.16 1.00
CA ALA A 71 18.05 -3.58 2.30
C ALA A 71 18.62 -2.17 2.48
N ALA A 72 19.85 -1.92 2.01
CA ALA A 72 20.44 -0.59 2.08
C ALA A 72 19.73 0.42 1.16
N GLN A 73 19.29 -0.01 -0.03
CA GLN A 73 18.48 0.80 -0.94
C GLN A 73 17.09 1.12 -0.35
N ARG A 74 16.45 0.13 0.30
CA ARG A 74 15.25 0.36 1.09
C ARG A 74 15.53 1.42 2.16
N ASP A 75 16.57 1.27 2.96
CA ASP A 75 16.86 2.20 4.05
C ASP A 75 17.18 3.62 3.54
N ALA A 76 17.86 3.74 2.39
CA ALA A 76 18.07 5.00 1.69
C ALA A 76 16.75 5.65 1.25
N MET A 77 15.81 4.86 0.70
CA MET A 77 14.45 5.32 0.40
C MET A 77 13.76 5.88 1.65
N PHE A 78 13.82 5.17 2.78
CA PHE A 78 13.16 5.58 4.02
C PHE A 78 13.75 6.86 4.61
N ARG A 79 15.08 7.07 4.50
CA ARG A 79 15.75 8.31 4.91
C ARG A 79 15.42 9.50 4.00
N GLY A 80 14.94 9.24 2.78
CA GLY A 80 14.71 10.29 1.79
C GLY A 80 15.94 10.66 0.99
N ASP A 81 16.90 9.74 0.85
CA ASP A 81 18.06 9.92 -0.03
C ASP A 81 17.58 10.04 -1.50
N THR A 82 18.35 10.73 -2.34
CA THR A 82 18.05 10.91 -3.77
C THR A 82 18.33 9.64 -4.59
N ILE A 83 17.50 8.62 -4.41
CA ILE A 83 17.66 7.33 -5.09
C ILE A 83 17.09 7.31 -6.52
N ASN A 84 16.18 8.23 -6.87
CA ASN A 84 15.74 8.42 -8.26
C ASN A 84 16.78 9.27 -8.98
N THR A 85 17.84 8.60 -9.44
CA THR A 85 19.03 9.26 -10.02
C THR A 85 18.79 9.92 -11.36
N THR A 86 17.81 9.47 -12.15
CA THR A 86 17.51 10.08 -13.45
C THR A 86 16.79 11.42 -13.34
N GLU A 87 16.06 11.64 -12.25
CA GLU A 87 15.35 12.88 -11.98
C GLU A 87 15.94 13.67 -10.81
N ASP A 88 17.00 13.17 -10.17
CA ASP A 88 17.65 13.70 -8.97
C ASP A 88 16.67 13.99 -7.82
N ARG A 89 15.86 12.98 -7.45
CA ARG A 89 14.76 13.15 -6.49
C ARG A 89 14.69 12.05 -5.44
N PRO A 90 14.20 12.38 -4.23
CA PRO A 90 13.85 11.38 -3.23
C PRO A 90 12.56 10.64 -3.61
N VAL A 91 12.37 9.43 -3.06
CA VAL A 91 11.18 8.59 -3.26
C VAL A 91 10.51 8.34 -1.91
N LEU A 92 9.58 9.21 -1.52
CA LEU A 92 9.05 9.29 -0.14
C LEU A 92 7.56 8.95 0.00
N HIS A 93 7.03 8.06 -0.84
CA HIS A 93 5.62 7.63 -0.73
C HIS A 93 5.31 6.94 0.62
N VAL A 94 6.32 6.37 1.29
CA VAL A 94 6.19 5.78 2.63
C VAL A 94 5.87 6.82 3.71
N ALA A 95 6.34 8.07 3.53
CA ALA A 95 6.07 9.15 4.48
C ALA A 95 4.58 9.52 4.55
N LEU A 96 3.84 9.34 3.44
CA LEU A 96 2.40 9.58 3.36
C LEU A 96 1.56 8.63 4.23
N ARG A 97 2.16 7.54 4.73
CA ARG A 97 1.51 6.50 5.54
C ARG A 97 2.23 6.28 6.87
N GLY A 98 3.12 7.19 7.26
CA GLY A 98 3.87 7.12 8.50
C GLY A 98 3.00 7.33 9.74
N ASP A 99 3.51 6.92 10.90
CA ASP A 99 2.87 7.16 12.19
C ASP A 99 2.74 8.68 12.44
N PRO A 100 1.55 9.20 12.79
CA PRO A 100 1.40 10.61 13.05
C PRO A 100 2.08 11.12 14.32
N LEU A 101 2.39 10.23 15.26
CA LEU A 101 2.98 10.56 16.55
C LEU A 101 4.51 10.50 16.54
N HIS A 102 5.11 9.77 15.60
CA HIS A 102 6.55 9.56 15.53
C HIS A 102 7.07 9.89 14.14
N ALA A 103 8.00 10.85 14.06
CA ALA A 103 8.64 11.13 12.79
C ALA A 103 9.47 9.94 12.32
N GLY A 104 9.15 9.46 11.13
CA GLY A 104 9.92 8.42 10.48
C GLY A 104 11.30 8.92 10.03
N PRO A 105 12.11 8.04 9.41
CA PRO A 105 13.47 8.39 9.00
C PRO A 105 13.57 9.55 7.98
N TRP A 106 12.46 9.96 7.36
CA TRP A 106 12.32 11.11 6.46
C TRP A 106 12.27 12.48 7.18
N GLY A 107 12.13 12.50 8.51
CA GLY A 107 12.26 13.70 9.34
C GLY A 107 10.97 14.51 9.60
N ASN A 108 11.07 15.42 10.58
CA ASN A 108 9.93 16.19 11.13
C ASN A 108 9.26 17.15 10.14
N ALA A 109 10.04 17.79 9.25
CA ALA A 109 9.50 18.76 8.30
C ALA A 109 8.54 18.09 7.31
N VAL A 110 8.97 17.00 6.69
CA VAL A 110 8.14 16.20 5.77
C VAL A 110 6.93 15.64 6.51
N GLN A 111 7.10 15.12 7.73
CA GLN A 111 5.98 14.65 8.54
C GLN A 111 4.95 15.76 8.79
N GLY A 112 5.40 16.96 9.14
CA GLY A 112 4.53 18.11 9.37
C GLY A 112 3.76 18.50 8.12
N ASP A 113 4.39 18.49 6.96
CA ASP A 113 3.73 18.80 5.68
C ASP A 113 2.65 17.78 5.34
N VAL A 114 2.96 16.48 5.49
CA VAL A 114 2.00 15.39 5.27
C VAL A 114 0.79 15.53 6.17
N HIS A 115 0.97 15.80 7.47
CA HIS A 115 -0.15 15.92 8.40
C HIS A 115 -1.04 17.12 8.13
N ARG A 116 -0.44 18.27 7.79
CA ARG A 116 -1.24 19.46 7.47
C ARG A 116 -2.13 19.20 6.26
N GLU A 117 -1.59 18.58 5.21
CA GLU A 117 -2.39 18.23 4.03
C GLU A 117 -3.42 17.14 4.30
N LEU A 118 -3.07 16.12 5.08
CA LEU A 118 -4.01 15.08 5.48
C LEU A 118 -5.18 15.65 6.28
N ALA A 119 -4.90 16.50 7.29
CA ALA A 119 -5.93 17.17 8.08
C ALA A 119 -6.84 18.02 7.18
N ARG A 120 -6.25 18.83 6.29
CA ARG A 120 -7.00 19.67 5.36
C ARG A 120 -7.94 18.86 4.45
N VAL A 121 -7.45 17.75 3.89
CA VAL A 121 -8.27 16.88 3.03
C VAL A 121 -9.37 16.18 3.82
N CYS A 122 -9.08 15.71 5.04
CA CYS A 122 -10.06 15.06 5.90
C CYS A 122 -11.17 16.03 6.33
N GLU A 123 -10.82 17.24 6.75
CA GLU A 123 -11.79 18.28 7.12
C GLU A 123 -12.69 18.65 5.95
N PHE A 124 -12.10 18.83 4.76
CA PHE A 124 -12.87 19.09 3.55
C PHE A 124 -13.80 17.93 3.19
N ALA A 125 -13.31 16.69 3.23
CA ALA A 125 -14.11 15.51 2.95
C ALA A 125 -15.28 15.37 3.93
N GLN A 126 -15.06 15.61 5.22
CA GLN A 126 -16.12 15.59 6.25
C GLN A 126 -17.17 16.67 5.99
N ALA A 127 -16.75 17.90 5.70
CA ALA A 127 -17.65 19.00 5.37
C ALA A 127 -18.46 18.70 4.10
N LEU A 128 -17.81 18.11 3.09
CA LEU A 128 -18.43 17.70 1.84
C LEU A 128 -19.51 16.64 2.08
N THR A 129 -19.20 15.56 2.80
CA THR A 129 -20.16 14.49 3.10
C THR A 129 -21.26 14.91 4.06
N ALA A 130 -21.01 15.92 4.91
CA ALA A 130 -22.02 16.53 5.78
C ALA A 130 -22.96 17.49 5.03
N GLY A 131 -22.74 17.75 3.73
CA GLY A 131 -23.51 18.71 2.94
C GLY A 131 -23.25 20.17 3.32
N ALA A 132 -22.19 20.46 4.08
CA ALA A 132 -21.82 21.82 4.46
C ALA A 132 -21.12 22.58 3.32
N VAL A 133 -20.55 21.85 2.36
CA VAL A 133 -19.97 22.42 1.14
C VAL A 133 -21.05 22.54 0.08
N LEU A 134 -21.42 23.78 -0.24
CA LEU A 134 -22.46 24.10 -1.21
C LEU A 134 -21.85 24.50 -2.56
N GLY A 135 -22.52 24.11 -3.64
CA GLY A 135 -22.23 24.56 -4.99
C GLY A 135 -22.73 25.98 -5.24
N PHE A 136 -22.55 26.46 -6.48
CA PHE A 136 -22.97 27.80 -6.89
C PHE A 136 -24.48 28.06 -6.71
N SER A 137 -25.33 27.03 -6.86
CA SER A 137 -26.78 27.13 -6.65
C SER A 137 -27.19 27.20 -5.18
N GLY A 138 -26.25 27.05 -4.23
CA GLY A 138 -26.53 26.89 -2.81
C GLY A 138 -26.97 25.48 -2.41
N GLU A 139 -26.92 24.52 -3.34
CA GLU A 139 -27.23 23.12 -3.08
C GLU A 139 -25.97 22.34 -2.68
N ALA A 140 -26.14 21.29 -1.86
CA ALA A 140 -25.04 20.42 -1.47
C ALA A 140 -24.48 19.64 -2.68
N ILE A 141 -23.18 19.42 -2.68
CA ILE A 141 -22.51 18.64 -3.73
C ILE A 141 -22.86 17.16 -3.59
N THR A 142 -23.36 16.56 -4.67
CA THR A 142 -23.76 15.13 -4.71
C THR A 142 -22.77 14.27 -5.49
N ASP A 143 -22.07 14.85 -6.45
CA ASP A 143 -21.24 14.13 -7.41
C ASP A 143 -19.82 14.70 -7.43
N VAL A 144 -18.84 13.80 -7.43
CA VAL A 144 -17.42 14.15 -7.53
C VAL A 144 -16.86 13.57 -8.83
N VAL A 145 -16.33 14.44 -9.68
CA VAL A 145 -15.68 14.06 -10.94
C VAL A 145 -14.16 14.12 -10.75
N ASN A 146 -13.51 12.96 -10.71
CA ASN A 146 -12.05 12.88 -10.72
C ASN A 146 -11.53 13.09 -12.16
N ILE A 147 -10.67 14.09 -12.37
CA ILE A 147 -10.04 14.36 -13.67
C ILE A 147 -8.55 14.03 -13.55
N GLY A 148 -8.16 12.85 -14.06
CA GLY A 148 -6.79 12.37 -13.96
C GLY A 148 -6.48 11.26 -14.96
N ILE A 149 -5.20 10.97 -15.16
CA ILE A 149 -4.72 9.85 -15.98
C ILE A 149 -3.63 9.08 -15.23
N GLY A 150 -3.47 7.79 -15.55
CA GLY A 150 -2.42 6.96 -14.96
C GLY A 150 -2.54 6.88 -13.44
N GLY A 151 -1.46 7.23 -12.71
CA GLY A 151 -1.42 7.14 -11.24
C GLY A 151 -2.45 8.00 -10.52
N SER A 152 -2.89 9.12 -11.12
CA SER A 152 -3.88 10.02 -10.52
C SER A 152 -5.34 9.57 -10.72
N ASP A 153 -5.56 8.47 -11.44
CA ASP A 153 -6.89 7.86 -11.63
C ASP A 153 -6.95 6.41 -11.13
N LEU A 154 -5.97 5.59 -11.50
CA LEU A 154 -5.94 4.17 -11.17
C LEU A 154 -5.97 3.91 -9.66
N GLY A 155 -5.22 4.70 -8.89
CA GLY A 155 -5.17 4.59 -7.42
C GLY A 155 -6.51 4.90 -6.76
N PRO A 156 -7.06 6.12 -6.93
CA PRO A 156 -8.37 6.47 -6.40
C PRO A 156 -9.48 5.51 -6.82
N ARG A 157 -9.50 5.12 -8.10
CA ARG A 157 -10.50 4.19 -8.63
C ARG A 157 -10.45 2.82 -7.95
N MET A 158 -9.25 2.25 -7.78
CA MET A 158 -9.08 0.99 -7.07
C MET A 158 -9.51 1.09 -5.60
N ALA A 159 -9.22 2.21 -4.94
CA ALA A 159 -9.53 2.41 -3.53
C ALA A 159 -11.04 2.54 -3.25
N ILE A 160 -11.79 3.20 -4.15
CA ILE A 160 -13.24 3.38 -4.01
C ILE A 160 -13.99 2.06 -4.24
N ASP A 161 -13.53 1.23 -5.18
CA ASP A 161 -14.17 -0.05 -5.48
C ASP A 161 -13.91 -1.11 -4.38
N TRP A 162 -12.97 -0.87 -3.46
CA TRP A 162 -12.63 -1.80 -2.38
C TRP A 162 -13.58 -1.64 -1.18
N PRO A 163 -14.30 -2.71 -0.75
CA PRO A 163 -15.21 -2.60 0.38
C PRO A 163 -14.43 -2.36 1.68
N PRO A 164 -14.89 -1.45 2.57
CA PRO A 164 -14.27 -1.27 3.87
C PRO A 164 -14.32 -2.59 4.66
N PRO A 165 -13.29 -2.90 5.48
CA PRO A 165 -13.33 -4.07 6.33
C PRO A 165 -14.51 -3.98 7.31
N PRO A 166 -15.15 -5.12 7.65
CA PRO A 166 -16.24 -5.12 8.63
C PRO A 166 -15.73 -4.58 9.97
N CYS A 167 -16.44 -3.58 10.52
CA CYS A 167 -16.13 -3.04 11.84
C CYS A 167 -16.44 -4.11 12.91
N PRO A 168 -15.47 -4.53 13.75
CA PRO A 168 -15.74 -5.50 14.81
C PRO A 168 -16.70 -4.88 15.85
N ALA A 169 -17.77 -5.61 16.20
CA ALA A 169 -18.82 -5.14 17.11
C ALA A 169 -18.31 -4.69 18.49
N SER A 170 -17.14 -5.16 18.93
CA SER A 170 -16.50 -4.76 20.18
C SER A 170 -15.94 -3.33 20.19
N ALA A 171 -15.77 -2.68 19.03
CA ALA A 171 -15.30 -1.31 18.92
C ALA A 171 -16.42 -0.26 19.08
N CYS A 172 -17.69 -0.69 19.05
CA CYS A 172 -18.86 0.15 19.24
C CYS A 172 -19.32 0.09 20.71
N THR A 173 -18.62 0.78 21.62
CA THR A 173 -19.22 1.06 22.93
C THR A 173 -20.32 2.11 22.76
N ALA A 174 -21.57 1.68 22.94
CA ALA A 174 -22.75 2.54 22.88
C ALA A 174 -22.65 3.68 23.92
N SER A 175 -22.32 4.89 23.47
CA SER A 175 -22.56 6.09 24.27
C SER A 175 -24.07 6.35 24.33
N PRO A 176 -24.69 6.59 25.50
CA PRO A 176 -26.14 6.71 25.65
C PRO A 176 -26.72 8.00 25.05
N THR A 177 -25.88 8.94 24.61
CA THR A 177 -26.32 10.13 23.90
C THR A 177 -26.34 9.84 22.40
N ARG A 178 -27.54 9.61 21.85
CA ARG A 178 -27.82 9.56 20.39
C ARG A 178 -27.34 10.85 19.72
N THR A 179 -26.10 10.83 19.29
CA THR A 179 -25.56 11.76 18.28
C THR A 179 -24.79 10.88 17.30
N PRO A 180 -25.27 10.68 16.06
CA PRO A 180 -24.52 9.95 15.04
C PRO A 180 -23.31 10.81 14.67
N GLY A 181 -22.13 10.49 15.22
CA GLY A 181 -20.92 11.28 14.99
C GLY A 181 -19.73 10.92 15.88
N LEU A 182 -19.94 10.24 17.02
CA LEU A 182 -18.86 9.93 17.98
C LEU A 182 -18.30 8.51 17.85
N CYS A 183 -18.33 7.92 16.65
CA CYS A 183 -17.44 6.79 16.31
C CYS A 183 -16.08 7.27 15.76
N GLY A 184 -15.78 8.57 15.84
CA GLY A 184 -14.58 9.17 15.26
C GLY A 184 -13.25 8.79 15.94
N ALA A 185 -13.28 8.26 17.17
CA ALA A 185 -12.05 7.95 17.91
C ALA A 185 -11.55 6.51 17.74
N CYS A 186 -12.44 5.51 17.53
CA CYS A 186 -12.04 4.13 17.23
C CYS A 186 -11.75 3.92 15.73
N CYS A 187 -12.36 4.73 14.86
CA CYS A 187 -12.19 4.70 13.42
C CYS A 187 -11.21 5.77 12.92
N ALA A 188 -10.10 6.01 13.62
CA ALA A 188 -9.08 6.98 13.18
C ALA A 188 -8.41 6.62 11.82
N GLY A 189 -8.79 5.49 11.20
CA GLY A 189 -8.41 5.12 9.83
C GLY A 189 -9.59 4.79 8.91
N SER A 190 -10.83 4.97 9.36
CA SER A 190 -12.03 4.70 8.56
C SER A 190 -12.70 6.03 8.25
N MET A 191 -12.71 6.43 6.96
CA MET A 191 -13.60 7.50 6.52
C MET A 191 -15.03 7.19 7.02
N PRO A 192 -15.81 8.21 7.44
CA PRO A 192 -17.23 7.99 7.73
C PRO A 192 -17.89 7.35 6.51
N ASP A 193 -18.83 6.42 6.75
CA ASP A 193 -19.56 5.73 5.68
C ASP A 193 -20.03 6.75 4.64
N ALA A 194 -19.60 6.58 3.39
CA ALA A 194 -20.09 7.39 2.29
C ALA A 194 -21.63 7.26 2.26
N PRO A 195 -22.37 8.37 2.06
CA PRO A 195 -23.82 8.29 1.94
C PRO A 195 -24.18 7.26 0.87
N SER A 196 -25.19 6.42 1.12
CA SER A 196 -25.63 5.36 0.20
C SER A 196 -26.05 5.85 -1.20
N SER A 197 -26.13 7.17 -1.40
CA SER A 197 -26.41 7.82 -2.67
C SER A 197 -25.16 8.03 -3.56
N TRP A 198 -23.95 7.88 -3.03
CA TRP A 198 -22.71 8.10 -3.79
C TRP A 198 -22.33 6.83 -4.54
N SER A 199 -22.82 6.69 -5.77
CA SER A 199 -22.42 5.62 -6.68
C SER A 199 -21.27 6.08 -7.58
N PRO A 200 -20.26 5.24 -7.87
CA PRO A 200 -19.24 5.60 -8.86
C PRO A 200 -19.89 5.81 -10.23
N ALA A 201 -19.98 7.07 -10.65
CA ALA A 201 -20.47 7.42 -11.98
C ALA A 201 -19.41 7.00 -13.02
N ARG A 202 -19.76 6.03 -13.86
CA ARG A 202 -18.92 5.60 -14.99
C ARG A 202 -19.05 6.59 -16.14
N LEU A 203 -18.13 7.56 -16.22
CA LEU A 203 -17.92 8.27 -17.48
C LEU A 203 -17.29 7.31 -18.49
N SER A 204 -17.98 7.08 -19.60
CA SER A 204 -17.45 6.26 -20.70
C SER A 204 -16.17 6.89 -21.23
N PRO A 205 -15.10 6.12 -21.50
CA PRO A 205 -13.89 6.68 -22.08
C PRO A 205 -14.23 7.34 -23.42
N PRO A 206 -13.62 8.49 -23.76
CA PRO A 206 -13.81 9.09 -25.06
C PRO A 206 -13.38 8.09 -26.13
N ARG A 207 -14.27 7.80 -27.09
CA ARG A 207 -13.91 7.01 -28.27
C ARG A 207 -12.76 7.75 -28.96
N LYS A 208 -11.59 7.12 -29.03
CA LYS A 208 -10.50 7.60 -29.87
C LYS A 208 -11.05 7.69 -31.30
N ARG A 209 -11.03 8.90 -31.89
CA ARG A 209 -11.23 9.09 -33.33
C ARG A 209 -10.01 8.60 -34.09
#